data_AF-A1THY0-F1
#
_entry.id   AF-A1THY0-F1
#
_cell.length_a   1.000
_cell.length_b   1.000
_cell.length_c   1.000
_cell.angle_alpha   90.00
_cell.angle_beta   90.00
_cell.angle_gamma   90.00
#
_symmetry.space_group_name_H-M   'P 1'
#
loop_
_entity.id
_entity.type
_entity.pdbx_description
1 polymer ?
#
loop_
_entity_poly.entity_id
_entity_poly.type
_entity_poly.pdbx_seq_one_letter_code
_entity_poly.pdbx_strand_id
1 'polypeptide(L)'
;MDGANGAVDDRDSHVAALESKAWKQWLRLSNWLGISDHSRVSTRTLLATAPAAMSGGPDEPSLSPEWQSLIDEAVSEVERNLIRALADSGATLPVLGYETEDGDVIDFAWADARVGVAIDGSGEADGWTFCPPDPAKILEALKLSGVM
;
A
#
# COMPACT_ATOMS: atom_id res chain seq x y z
N MET A 1 35.86 -18.45 -21.79
CA MET A 1 36.37 -19.25 -20.66
C MET A 1 37.63 -18.58 -20.17
N ASP A 2 37.87 -18.24 -18.92
CA ASP A 2 37.22 -18.33 -17.59
C ASP A 2 38.32 -17.71 -16.69
N GLY A 3 38.13 -16.86 -15.69
CA GLY A 3 37.07 -16.75 -14.70
C GLY A 3 37.73 -16.81 -13.32
N ALA A 4 37.44 -15.83 -12.45
CA ALA A 4 37.59 -15.84 -11.00
C ALA A 4 39.03 -15.69 -10.42
N ASN A 5 39.28 -15.12 -9.24
CA ASN A 5 38.37 -14.72 -8.17
C ASN A 5 39.13 -13.75 -7.23
N GLY A 6 38.58 -12.57 -6.95
CA GLY A 6 39.05 -11.69 -5.88
C GLY A 6 38.35 -12.07 -4.57
N ALA A 7 39.13 -12.43 -3.56
CA ALA A 7 38.68 -13.04 -2.31
C ALA A 7 37.71 -12.18 -1.49
N VAL A 8 36.65 -12.81 -0.97
CA VAL A 8 35.89 -12.35 0.20
C VAL A 8 36.22 -13.32 1.34
N ASP A 9 36.97 -12.83 2.33
CA ASP A 9 37.30 -13.52 3.58
C ASP A 9 36.03 -13.57 4.45
N ASP A 10 35.44 -14.77 4.52
CA ASP A 10 34.40 -15.13 5.47
C ASP A 10 35.10 -15.55 6.76
N ARG A 11 34.96 -14.75 7.83
CA ARG A 11 35.26 -15.22 9.17
C ARG A 11 34.13 -14.87 10.11
N ASP A 12 33.25 -15.86 10.19
CA ASP A 12 32.21 -16.02 11.18
C ASP A 12 32.85 -16.27 12.56
N SER A 13 32.76 -15.29 13.46
CA SER A 13 32.77 -15.58 14.90
C SER A 13 32.24 -14.39 15.69
N HIS A 14 31.06 -14.59 16.27
CA HIS A 14 30.34 -13.82 17.30
C HIS A 14 29.32 -12.77 16.81
N VAL A 15 28.16 -13.27 16.40
CA VAL A 15 26.92 -12.50 16.32
C VAL A 15 26.35 -12.32 17.75
N ALA A 16 26.56 -11.14 18.34
CA ALA A 16 25.54 -10.50 19.17
C ALA A 16 24.80 -9.51 18.25
N ALA A 17 23.96 -10.00 17.34
CA ALA A 17 22.52 -10.20 17.53
C ALA A 17 21.80 -8.90 17.94
N LEU A 18 21.67 -7.95 17.00
CA LEU A 18 20.44 -7.17 16.68
C LEU A 18 20.72 -5.92 15.81
N GLU A 19 21.94 -5.38 15.80
CA GLU A 19 22.19 -4.04 15.24
C GLU A 19 22.90 -4.03 13.87
N SER A 20 22.71 -5.06 13.01
CA SER A 20 23.45 -5.18 11.73
C SER A 20 22.66 -4.93 10.43
N LYS A 21 21.32 -4.93 10.47
CA LYS A 21 20.49 -4.66 9.28
C LYS A 21 20.09 -3.19 9.17
N ALA A 22 19.88 -2.53 10.31
CA ALA A 22 19.49 -1.12 10.36
C ALA A 22 20.58 -0.20 9.75
N TRP A 23 21.85 -0.40 10.09
CA TRP A 23 22.94 0.43 9.56
C TRP A 23 23.20 0.22 8.06
N LYS A 24 22.94 -0.99 7.52
CA LYS A 24 23.06 -1.27 6.08
C LYS A 24 21.94 -0.61 5.28
N GLN A 25 20.73 -0.56 5.82
CA GLN A 25 19.60 0.15 5.23
C GLN A 25 19.82 1.67 5.27
N TRP A 26 20.37 2.19 6.39
CA TRP A 26 20.71 3.59 6.54
C TRP A 26 21.75 4.05 5.50
N LEU A 27 22.81 3.25 5.29
CA LEU A 27 23.82 3.52 4.28
C LEU A 27 23.27 3.48 2.84
N ARG A 28 22.32 2.59 2.55
CA ARG A 28 21.69 2.51 1.22
C ARG A 28 20.83 3.75 0.93
N LEU A 29 20.09 4.24 1.93
CA LEU A 29 19.30 5.48 1.83
C LEU A 29 20.20 6.72 1.68
N SER A 30 21.31 6.81 2.42
CA SER A 30 22.29 7.91 2.29
C SER A 30 22.93 7.99 0.90
N ASN A 31 23.13 6.84 0.23
CA ASN A 31 23.69 6.79 -1.12
C ASN A 31 22.66 7.18 -2.19
N TRP A 32 21.36 6.89 -1.96
CA TRP A 32 20.28 7.30 -2.87
C TRP A 32 20.04 8.82 -2.81
N LEU A 33 19.99 9.41 -1.61
CA LEU A 33 19.72 10.86 -1.47
C LEU A 33 20.78 11.75 -2.13
N GLY A 34 22.03 11.26 -2.27
CA GLY A 34 23.12 11.98 -2.94
C GLY A 34 23.06 11.98 -4.47
N ILE A 35 22.22 11.13 -5.09
CA ILE A 35 22.10 10.97 -6.56
C ILE A 35 20.87 11.74 -7.11
N SER A 36 19.88 12.04 -6.27
CA SER A 36 18.63 12.70 -6.69
C SER A 36 18.70 14.23 -6.57
N ASP A 37 19.09 14.91 -7.64
CA ASP A 37 19.22 16.39 -7.77
C ASP A 37 17.89 17.17 -7.64
N HIS A 38 16.76 16.52 -7.36
CA HIS A 38 15.43 17.14 -7.30
C HIS A 38 14.54 16.68 -6.12
N SER A 39 15.11 16.46 -4.94
CA SER A 39 14.31 16.15 -3.74
C SER A 39 13.78 17.43 -3.06
N ARG A 40 12.60 17.88 -3.44
CA ARG A 40 11.91 18.98 -2.74
C ARG A 40 11.26 18.44 -1.46
N VAL A 41 11.98 18.51 -0.35
CA VAL A 41 11.49 18.14 0.98
C VAL A 41 10.65 19.31 1.54
N SER A 42 9.38 19.06 1.90
CA SER A 42 8.56 20.03 2.64
C SER A 42 8.14 19.42 3.97
N THR A 43 8.52 20.06 5.06
CA THR A 43 8.08 19.75 6.42
C THR A 43 6.86 20.61 6.74
N ARG A 44 5.70 19.98 6.96
CA ARG A 44 4.52 20.67 7.51
C ARG A 44 4.54 20.52 9.03
N THR A 45 5.05 21.54 9.73
CA THR A 45 4.98 21.63 11.19
C THR A 45 3.54 21.90 11.61
N LEU A 46 2.99 21.03 12.47
CA LEU A 46 1.68 21.19 13.10
C LEU A 46 1.82 22.19 14.26
N LEU A 47 1.29 23.41 14.10
CA LEU A 47 1.25 24.42 15.17
C LEU A 47 -0.11 24.38 15.88
N ALA A 48 -0.07 23.91 17.12
CA ALA A 48 -0.91 24.19 18.30
C ALA A 48 -2.43 24.46 18.15
N THR A 49 -3.19 23.67 18.91
CA THR A 49 -4.55 23.88 19.42
C THR A 49 -5.06 25.33 19.48
N ALA A 50 -6.18 25.57 18.79
CA ALA A 50 -7.20 26.58 19.08
C ALA A 50 -8.57 26.10 18.54
N PRO A 51 -9.72 26.52 19.13
CA PRO A 51 -10.96 25.73 19.15
C PRO A 51 -11.75 25.80 17.84
N ALA A 52 -12.63 24.81 17.69
CA ALA A 52 -13.55 24.56 16.58
C ALA A 52 -13.98 25.80 15.79
N ALA A 53 -13.42 25.95 14.59
CA ALA A 53 -14.06 26.69 13.52
C ALA A 53 -14.66 25.66 12.56
N MET A 54 -15.96 25.43 12.71
CA MET A 54 -16.78 24.81 11.67
C MET A 54 -16.64 25.67 10.41
N SER A 55 -15.75 25.28 9.50
CA SER A 55 -15.67 25.86 8.17
C SER A 55 -16.20 24.82 7.21
N GLY A 56 -17.53 24.88 7.00
CA GLY A 56 -18.14 24.33 5.80
C GLY A 56 -17.63 25.12 4.60
N GLY A 57 -16.58 24.60 3.96
CA GLY A 57 -16.29 24.83 2.55
C GLY A 57 -17.16 23.89 1.69
N PRO A 58 -17.36 24.19 0.40
CA PRO A 58 -18.42 23.59 -0.41
C PRO A 58 -18.26 22.08 -0.48
N ASP A 59 -19.17 21.38 0.20
CA ASP A 59 -19.64 20.00 -0.02
C ASP A 59 -18.80 19.16 -1.00
N GLU A 60 -17.52 18.91 -0.67
CA GLU A 60 -16.92 17.65 -1.07
C GLU A 60 -17.54 16.64 -0.12
N PRO A 61 -18.26 15.62 -0.61
CA PRO A 61 -18.82 14.60 0.26
C PRO A 61 -17.65 13.98 1.02
N SER A 62 -17.50 14.38 2.27
CA SER A 62 -16.49 13.83 3.15
C SER A 62 -16.80 12.35 3.25
N LEU A 63 -15.94 11.53 2.65
CA LEU A 63 -16.06 10.08 2.67
C LEU A 63 -16.26 9.62 4.12
N SER A 64 -16.99 8.51 4.29
CA SER A 64 -17.15 7.90 5.61
C SER A 64 -15.78 7.69 6.26
N PRO A 65 -15.69 7.77 7.61
CA PRO A 65 -14.41 7.65 8.30
C PRO A 65 -13.65 6.35 7.95
N GLU A 66 -14.39 5.27 7.69
CA GLU A 66 -13.83 3.97 7.26
C GLU A 66 -13.10 4.08 5.91
N TRP A 67 -13.71 4.75 4.92
CA TRP A 67 -13.09 5.02 3.62
C TRP A 67 -11.89 5.96 3.74
N GLN A 68 -11.95 6.94 4.64
CA GLN A 68 -10.85 7.84 4.90
C GLN A 68 -9.64 7.09 5.50
N SER A 69 -9.87 6.16 6.44
CA SER A 69 -8.82 5.29 6.96
C SER A 69 -8.12 4.48 5.87
N LEU A 70 -8.88 3.92 4.91
CA LEU A 70 -8.28 3.21 3.78
C LEU A 70 -7.39 4.13 2.91
N ILE A 71 -7.78 5.38 2.69
CA ILE A 71 -6.96 6.36 1.95
C ILE A 71 -5.67 6.70 2.70
N ASP A 72 -5.73 6.81 4.03
CA ASP A 72 -4.59 7.07 4.89
C ASP A 72 -3.62 5.87 4.95
N GLU A 73 -4.13 4.63 4.86
CA GLU A 73 -3.32 3.40 4.81
C GLU A 73 -2.72 3.14 3.42
N ALA A 74 -3.37 3.60 2.35
CA ALA A 74 -2.88 3.44 0.99
C ALA A 74 -1.50 4.09 0.79
N VAL A 75 -0.59 3.35 0.16
CA VAL A 75 0.82 3.74 0.02
C VAL A 75 1.09 4.46 -1.30
N SER A 76 0.19 4.36 -2.27
CA SER A 76 0.29 4.95 -3.60
C SER A 76 -0.94 5.80 -3.97
N GLU A 77 -0.75 6.74 -4.91
CA GLU A 77 -1.86 7.53 -5.47
C GLU A 77 -2.83 6.67 -6.28
N VAL A 78 -2.37 5.57 -6.88
CA VAL A 78 -3.22 4.66 -7.65
C VAL A 78 -4.23 3.98 -6.72
N GLU A 79 -3.78 3.47 -5.58
CA GLU A 79 -4.65 2.92 -4.53
C GLU A 79 -5.65 3.96 -4.03
N ARG A 80 -5.18 5.16 -3.66
CA ARG A 80 -6.05 6.24 -3.17
C ARG A 80 -7.14 6.62 -4.18
N ASN A 81 -6.80 6.66 -5.46
CA ASN A 81 -7.76 6.97 -6.52
C ASN A 81 -8.77 5.84 -6.71
N LEU A 82 -8.33 4.57 -6.63
CA LEU A 82 -9.24 3.43 -6.68
C LEU A 82 -10.20 3.42 -5.49
N ILE A 83 -9.71 3.69 -4.29
CA ILE A 83 -10.52 3.77 -3.06
C ILE A 83 -11.60 4.84 -3.20
N ARG A 84 -11.25 6.04 -3.67
CA ARG A 84 -12.22 7.12 -3.92
C ARG A 84 -13.28 6.71 -4.94
N ALA A 85 -12.87 6.07 -6.03
CA ALA A 85 -13.80 5.61 -7.07
C ALA A 85 -14.75 4.52 -6.57
N LEU A 86 -14.26 3.58 -5.75
CA LEU A 86 -15.07 2.54 -5.12
C LEU A 86 -16.07 3.12 -4.12
N ALA A 87 -15.64 4.10 -3.32
CA ALA A 87 -16.50 4.78 -2.36
C ALA A 87 -17.62 5.57 -3.05
N ASP A 88 -17.31 6.31 -4.11
CA ASP A 88 -18.29 7.05 -4.92
C ASP A 88 -19.30 6.10 -5.59
N SER A 89 -18.83 4.91 -5.99
CA SER A 89 -19.68 3.89 -6.60
C SER A 89 -20.53 3.09 -5.62
N GLY A 90 -20.38 3.33 -4.30
CA GLY A 90 -21.10 2.60 -3.26
C GLY A 90 -20.68 1.14 -3.11
N ALA A 91 -19.42 0.80 -3.42
CA ALA A 91 -18.89 -0.53 -3.17
C ALA A 91 -18.87 -0.86 -1.66
N THR A 92 -18.84 -2.14 -1.32
CA THR A 92 -18.53 -2.58 0.04
C THR A 92 -17.05 -2.30 0.35
N LEU A 93 -16.73 -2.01 1.61
CA LEU A 93 -15.35 -1.74 2.05
C LEU A 93 -14.44 -2.95 1.79
N PRO A 94 -13.31 -2.77 1.07
CA PRO A 94 -12.29 -3.80 0.95
C PRO A 94 -11.38 -3.85 2.19
N VAL A 95 -10.70 -4.98 2.36
CA VAL A 95 -9.55 -5.12 3.26
C VAL A 95 -8.28 -4.87 2.45
N LEU A 96 -7.43 -3.93 2.89
CA LEU A 96 -6.15 -3.64 2.25
C LEU A 96 -5.08 -4.65 2.67
N GLY A 97 -4.26 -5.09 1.72
CA GLY A 97 -3.11 -5.95 1.99
C GLY A 97 -3.47 -7.26 2.71
N TYR A 98 -4.58 -7.89 2.30
CA TYR A 98 -5.06 -9.12 2.91
C TYR A 98 -4.11 -10.28 2.63
N GLU A 99 -3.59 -10.89 3.68
CA GLU A 99 -2.78 -12.10 3.60
C GLU A 99 -3.67 -13.35 3.60
N THR A 100 -3.52 -14.18 2.58
CA THR A 100 -4.20 -15.47 2.45
C THR A 100 -3.54 -16.55 3.31
N GLU A 101 -4.22 -17.69 3.50
CA GLU A 101 -3.69 -18.82 4.28
C GLU A 101 -2.42 -19.44 3.66
N ASP A 102 -2.24 -19.26 2.35
CA ASP A 102 -1.07 -19.69 1.59
C ASP A 102 0.10 -18.68 1.64
N GLY A 103 -0.13 -17.50 2.25
CA GLY A 103 0.86 -16.44 2.40
C GLY A 103 0.90 -15.43 1.24
N ASP A 104 -0.01 -15.53 0.27
CA ASP A 104 -0.15 -14.51 -0.78
C ASP A 104 -0.83 -13.25 -0.24
N VAL A 105 -0.37 -12.07 -0.68
CA VAL A 105 -0.90 -10.77 -0.26
C VAL A 105 -1.74 -10.18 -1.40
N ILE A 106 -2.97 -9.79 -1.08
CA ILE A 106 -3.92 -9.17 -2.01
C ILE A 106 -4.08 -7.70 -1.63
N ASP A 107 -3.80 -6.79 -2.56
CA ASP A 107 -3.83 -5.34 -2.30
C ASP A 107 -5.21 -4.86 -1.86
N PHE A 108 -6.27 -5.33 -2.52
CA PHE A 108 -7.67 -5.11 -2.09
C PHE A 108 -8.44 -6.41 -2.12
N ALA A 109 -8.96 -6.82 -0.98
CA ALA A 109 -9.72 -8.05 -0.85
C ALA A 109 -11.14 -7.81 -0.32
N TRP A 110 -12.11 -8.46 -0.96
CA TRP A 110 -13.44 -8.71 -0.41
C TRP A 110 -13.51 -10.17 0.00
N ALA A 111 -13.13 -10.46 1.24
CA ALA A 111 -12.95 -11.82 1.75
C ALA A 111 -14.23 -12.67 1.64
N ASP A 112 -15.40 -12.09 1.95
CA ASP A 112 -16.70 -12.75 1.81
C ASP A 112 -17.00 -13.17 0.37
N ALA A 113 -16.56 -12.38 -0.61
CA ALA A 113 -16.80 -12.62 -2.03
C ALA A 113 -15.68 -13.42 -2.72
N ARG A 114 -14.55 -13.64 -2.04
CA ARG A 114 -13.28 -14.11 -2.63
C ARG A 114 -12.90 -13.32 -3.89
N VAL A 115 -13.14 -12.00 -3.89
CA VAL A 115 -12.74 -11.08 -4.96
C VAL A 115 -11.49 -10.33 -4.51
N GLY A 116 -10.47 -10.34 -5.37
CA GLY A 116 -9.21 -9.65 -5.13
C GLY A 116 -8.88 -8.67 -6.25
N VAL A 117 -8.12 -7.63 -5.94
CA VAL A 117 -7.50 -6.74 -6.93
C VAL A 117 -6.04 -6.61 -6.57
N ALA A 118 -5.19 -6.73 -7.59
CA ALA A 118 -3.78 -6.39 -7.51
C ALA A 118 -3.53 -5.11 -8.31
N ILE A 119 -2.81 -4.18 -7.71
CA ILE A 119 -2.41 -2.91 -8.34
C ILE A 119 -1.18 -3.13 -9.19
N ASP A 120 -0.18 -3.85 -8.65
CA ASP A 120 1.07 -4.16 -9.30
C ASP A 120 1.08 -5.61 -9.81
N GLY A 121 0.53 -5.82 -11.01
CA GLY A 121 0.61 -7.08 -11.74
C GLY A 121 -0.69 -7.89 -11.77
N SER A 122 -0.57 -9.18 -12.13
CA SER A 122 -1.67 -10.14 -12.05
C SER A 122 -1.62 -10.81 -10.69
N GLY A 123 -2.49 -10.38 -9.78
CA GLY A 123 -2.68 -11.09 -8.51
C GLY A 123 -3.12 -12.52 -8.80
N GLU A 124 -2.52 -13.46 -8.08
CA GLU A 124 -2.79 -14.88 -8.23
C GLU A 124 -2.82 -15.46 -6.81
N ALA A 125 -3.96 -16.04 -6.43
CA ALA A 125 -4.20 -16.67 -5.14
C ALA A 125 -5.30 -17.71 -5.33
N ASP A 126 -5.13 -18.88 -4.71
CA ASP A 126 -6.03 -20.02 -4.96
C ASP A 126 -7.45 -19.74 -4.46
N GLY A 127 -8.45 -20.02 -5.30
CA GLY A 127 -9.85 -19.76 -4.99
C GLY A 127 -10.28 -18.28 -5.00
N TRP A 128 -9.41 -17.36 -5.40
CA TRP A 128 -9.74 -15.94 -5.55
C TRP A 128 -10.00 -15.56 -7.01
N THR A 129 -10.98 -14.68 -7.20
CA THR A 129 -11.26 -14.05 -8.49
C THR A 129 -10.59 -12.69 -8.54
N PHE A 130 -9.51 -12.58 -9.32
CA PHE A 130 -8.81 -11.31 -9.51
C PHE A 130 -9.46 -10.46 -10.58
N CYS A 131 -9.76 -9.22 -10.22
CA CYS A 131 -10.25 -8.20 -11.12
C CYS A 131 -9.13 -7.20 -11.44
N PRO A 132 -9.14 -6.59 -12.64
CA PRO A 132 -8.30 -5.42 -12.89
C PRO A 132 -8.67 -4.30 -11.90
N PRO A 133 -7.76 -3.34 -11.64
CA PRO A 133 -8.00 -2.17 -10.79
C PRO A 133 -8.92 -1.14 -11.49
N ASP A 134 -10.08 -1.63 -11.93
CA ASP A 134 -11.14 -0.89 -12.59
C ASP A 134 -12.41 -0.98 -11.73
N PRO A 135 -12.95 0.15 -11.25
CA PRO A 135 -14.07 0.15 -10.32
C PRO A 135 -15.32 -0.48 -10.93
N ALA A 136 -15.57 -0.31 -12.24
CA ALA A 136 -16.74 -0.90 -12.87
C ALA A 136 -16.64 -2.44 -12.86
N LYS A 137 -15.47 -3.00 -13.20
CA LYS A 137 -15.24 -4.45 -13.17
C LYS A 137 -15.32 -5.04 -11.77
N ILE A 138 -14.79 -4.34 -10.78
CA ILE A 138 -14.87 -4.75 -9.39
C ILE A 138 -16.34 -4.80 -8.93
N LEU A 139 -17.13 -3.77 -9.22
CA LEU A 139 -18.54 -3.73 -8.84
C LEU A 139 -19.35 -4.83 -9.55
N GLU A 140 -19.07 -5.10 -10.83
CA GLU A 140 -19.69 -6.22 -11.55
C GLU A 140 -19.39 -7.55 -10.84
N ALA A 141 -18.14 -7.78 -10.45
CA ALA A 141 -17.74 -8.98 -9.71
C ALA A 141 -18.42 -9.08 -8.35
N LEU A 142 -18.48 -7.98 -7.58
CA LEU A 142 -19.14 -7.96 -6.27
C LEU A 142 -20.64 -8.21 -6.35
N LYS A 143 -21.32 -7.69 -7.38
CA LYS A 143 -22.74 -7.96 -7.65
C LYS A 143 -22.98 -9.42 -8.00
N LEU A 144 -22.10 -10.03 -8.79
CA LEU A 144 -22.19 -11.45 -9.15
C LEU A 144 -21.94 -12.36 -7.95
N SER A 145 -21.06 -11.97 -7.03
CA SER A 145 -20.78 -12.68 -5.78
C SER A 145 -21.82 -12.42 -4.67
N GLY A 146 -22.71 -11.43 -4.83
CA GLY A 146 -23.79 -11.14 -3.90
C GLY A 146 -23.39 -10.33 -2.64
N VAL A 147 -22.27 -9.59 -2.69
CA VAL A 147 -21.70 -8.84 -1.55
C VAL A 147 -21.95 -7.31 -1.67
N MET A 148 -23.05 -6.92 -2.31
CA MET A 148 -23.42 -5.52 -2.53
C MET A 148 -24.84 -5.23 -2.05
#